data_AF-A0A2L0C0R7-F1
#
_entry.id   AF-A0A2L0C0R7-F1
#
_cell.length_a   1.000
_cell.length_b   1.000
_cell.length_c   1.000
_cell.angle_alpha   90.00
_cell.angle_beta   90.00
_cell.angle_gamma   90.00
#
_symmetry.space_group_name_H-M   'P 1'
#
loop_
_entity.id
_entity.type
_entity.pdbx_description
1 polymer ?
#
loop_
_entity_poly.entity_id
_entity_poly.type
_entity_poly.pdbx_seq_one_letter_code
_entity_poly.pdbx_strand_id
1 'polypeptide(L)'
;DEDSWIKEKKLLINSQDYGRDLTGVNNLRKKHKRLEAELASHEPAIQAVQEAGEKLADVSNLGVHEIEKRLKDLNQNWAELKQMASTRGRKLDESLAYQQFLAKVEEEEAWISEKQQLLGVEDYGDTMAAVQGLLKKHDAFETDFQAHRDRCNDIEEAGRRLVDEGNHHSEAVLQRCAQLTSKLETLAALAARRKARLIDNSAYLQF
;
A
#
# COMPACT_ATOMS: atom_id res chain seq x y z
N ASP A 1 -5.85 -20.85 32.15
CA ASP A 1 -6.87 -19.87 32.57
C ASP A 1 -7.00 -18.79 31.49
N GLU A 2 -8.03 -17.96 31.56
CA GLU A 2 -8.32 -16.94 30.55
C GLU A 2 -7.27 -15.82 30.47
N ASP A 3 -6.69 -15.41 31.60
CA ASP A 3 -5.64 -14.39 31.62
C ASP A 3 -4.37 -14.88 30.90
N SER A 4 -3.98 -16.13 31.11
CA SER A 4 -2.84 -16.76 30.43
C SER A 4 -3.07 -16.84 28.92
N TRP A 5 -4.29 -17.21 28.50
CA TRP A 5 -4.64 -17.26 27.08
C TRP A 5 -4.64 -15.86 26.45
N ILE A 6 -5.19 -14.84 27.11
CA ILE A 6 -5.14 -13.45 26.63
C ILE A 6 -3.70 -12.97 26.47
N LYS A 7 -2.83 -13.24 27.46
CA LYS A 7 -1.41 -12.88 27.41
C LYS A 7 -0.70 -13.54 26.24
N GLU A 8 -0.95 -14.83 25.99
CA GLU A 8 -0.42 -15.54 24.82
C GLU A 8 -0.86 -14.87 23.51
N LYS A 9 -2.16 -14.56 23.35
CA LYS A 9 -2.66 -13.91 22.12
C LYS A 9 -2.12 -12.49 21.94
N LYS A 10 -1.95 -11.72 23.03
CA LYS A 10 -1.31 -10.39 22.98
C LYS A 10 0.10 -10.50 22.37
N LEU A 11 0.89 -11.52 22.73
CA LEU A 11 2.23 -11.73 22.15
C LEU A 11 2.18 -12.02 20.65
N LEU A 12 1.21 -12.81 20.19
CA LEU A 12 1.04 -13.14 18.77
C LEU A 12 0.65 -11.91 17.94
N ILE A 13 -0.17 -11.01 18.49
CA ILE A 13 -0.61 -9.78 17.81
C ILE A 13 0.47 -8.70 17.81
N ASN A 14 1.41 -8.72 18.74
CA ASN A 14 2.40 -7.66 18.93
C ASN A 14 3.41 -7.50 17.77
N SER A 15 3.42 -8.41 16.80
CA SER A 15 4.25 -8.30 15.60
C SER A 15 4.02 -6.94 14.90
N GLN A 16 5.11 -6.30 14.47
CA GLN A 16 5.11 -5.11 13.62
C GLN A 16 5.43 -5.46 12.16
N ASP A 17 5.43 -6.75 11.80
CA ASP A 17 5.51 -7.18 10.41
C ASP A 17 4.14 -7.02 9.74
N TYR A 18 4.11 -6.20 8.70
CA TYR A 18 2.95 -5.91 7.86
C TYR A 18 3.11 -6.37 6.41
N GLY A 19 4.22 -7.03 6.05
CA GLY A 19 4.48 -7.54 4.71
C GLY A 19 5.23 -6.55 3.81
N ARG A 20 6.05 -7.09 2.91
CA ARG A 20 6.92 -6.31 2.00
C ARG A 20 6.47 -6.34 0.54
N ASP A 21 5.51 -7.19 0.21
CA ASP A 21 4.92 -7.36 -1.11
C ASP A 21 3.46 -7.81 -0.99
N LEU A 22 2.72 -7.81 -2.09
CA LEU A 22 1.31 -8.20 -2.13
C LEU A 22 1.04 -9.62 -1.59
N THR A 23 1.95 -10.56 -1.83
CA THR A 23 1.80 -11.95 -1.37
C THR A 23 1.98 -12.03 0.14
N GLY A 24 3.03 -11.39 0.66
CA GLY A 24 3.35 -11.30 2.08
C GLY A 24 2.22 -10.66 2.88
N VAL A 25 1.72 -9.50 2.46
CA VAL A 25 0.61 -8.82 3.14
C VAL A 25 -0.64 -9.71 3.15
N ASN A 26 -1.00 -10.32 2.00
CA ASN A 26 -2.18 -11.19 1.94
C ASN A 26 -2.07 -12.43 2.83
N ASN A 27 -0.87 -13.01 2.94
CA ASN A 27 -0.62 -14.12 3.85
C ASN A 27 -0.77 -13.70 5.31
N LEU A 28 -0.26 -12.53 5.69
CA LEU A 28 -0.41 -11.98 7.03
C LEU A 28 -1.88 -11.65 7.35
N ARG A 29 -2.62 -11.07 6.40
CA ARG A 29 -4.07 -10.82 6.54
C ARG A 29 -4.85 -12.10 6.74
N LYS A 30 -4.56 -13.16 5.97
CA LYS A 30 -5.20 -14.48 6.15
C LYS A 30 -4.93 -15.04 7.55
N LYS A 31 -3.69 -14.96 8.04
CA LYS A 31 -3.33 -15.38 9.40
C LYS A 31 -4.07 -14.54 10.44
N HIS A 32 -4.15 -13.23 10.24
CA HIS A 32 -4.83 -12.33 11.17
C HIS A 32 -6.34 -12.60 11.24
N LYS A 33 -7.01 -12.84 10.11
CA LYS A 33 -8.43 -13.24 10.08
C LYS A 33 -8.71 -14.52 10.85
N ARG A 34 -7.78 -15.48 10.83
CA ARG A 34 -7.90 -16.70 11.67
C ARG A 34 -7.82 -16.35 13.15
N LEU A 35 -6.88 -15.49 13.52
CA LEU A 35 -6.78 -15.00 14.89
C LEU A 35 -8.04 -14.23 15.33
N GLU A 36 -8.61 -13.36 14.48
CA GLU A 36 -9.87 -12.68 14.78
C GLU A 36 -11.03 -13.66 14.98
N ALA A 37 -11.11 -14.72 14.16
CA ALA A 37 -12.09 -15.79 14.34
C ALA A 37 -11.88 -16.57 15.64
N GLU A 38 -10.62 -16.85 16.02
CA GLU A 38 -10.30 -17.45 17.32
C GLU A 38 -10.78 -16.55 18.46
N LEU A 39 -10.51 -15.24 18.41
CA LEU A 39 -10.99 -14.27 19.42
C LEU A 39 -12.52 -14.30 19.52
N ALA A 40 -13.22 -14.22 18.39
CA ALA A 40 -14.68 -14.25 18.36
C ALA A 40 -15.25 -15.56 18.92
N SER A 41 -14.61 -16.69 18.63
CA SER A 41 -15.03 -18.01 19.16
C SER A 41 -14.79 -18.16 20.66
N HIS A 42 -13.83 -17.41 21.21
CA HIS A 42 -13.44 -17.46 22.62
C HIS A 42 -14.21 -16.45 23.49
N GLU A 43 -14.84 -15.44 22.87
CA GLU A 43 -15.60 -14.40 23.57
C GLU A 43 -16.69 -14.94 24.52
N PRO A 44 -17.46 -15.99 24.19
CA PRO A 44 -18.43 -16.56 25.12
C PRO A 44 -17.81 -17.13 26.40
N ALA A 45 -16.59 -17.68 26.34
CA ALA A 45 -15.90 -18.21 27.51
C ALA A 45 -15.46 -17.09 28.45
N ILE A 46 -14.95 -15.98 27.89
CA ILE A 46 -14.62 -14.77 28.65
C ILE A 46 -15.87 -14.21 29.33
N GLN A 47 -16.98 -14.10 28.60
CA GLN A 47 -18.27 -13.65 29.14
C GLN A 47 -18.77 -14.54 30.27
N ALA A 48 -18.66 -15.87 30.13
CA ALA A 48 -19.06 -16.80 31.19
C ALA A 48 -18.24 -16.60 32.49
N VAL A 49 -16.92 -16.34 32.38
CA VAL A 49 -16.07 -16.05 33.55
C VAL A 49 -16.43 -14.71 34.18
N GLN A 50 -16.72 -13.70 33.35
CA GLN A 50 -17.18 -12.38 33.82
C GLN A 50 -18.48 -12.51 34.62
N GLU A 51 -19.51 -13.13 34.03
CA GLU A 51 -20.81 -13.32 34.69
C GLU A 51 -20.71 -14.16 35.97
N ALA A 52 -19.89 -15.22 35.96
CA ALA A 52 -19.69 -16.06 37.14
C ALA A 52 -18.99 -15.30 38.27
N GLY A 53 -17.99 -14.47 37.94
CA GLY A 53 -17.30 -13.65 38.93
C GLY A 53 -18.21 -12.55 39.50
N GLU A 54 -19.01 -11.90 38.67
CA GLU A 54 -19.99 -10.88 39.11
C GLU A 54 -21.00 -11.49 40.09
N LYS A 55 -21.61 -12.63 39.71
CA LYS A 55 -22.52 -13.37 40.59
C LYS A 55 -21.85 -13.77 41.91
N LEU A 56 -20.58 -14.19 41.87
CA LEU A 56 -19.84 -14.58 43.06
C LEU A 56 -19.55 -13.38 43.98
N ALA A 57 -19.24 -12.21 43.41
CA ALA A 57 -19.07 -10.97 44.16
C ALA A 57 -20.37 -10.54 44.86
N ASP A 58 -21.52 -10.73 44.21
CA ASP A 58 -22.83 -10.37 44.76
C ASP A 58 -23.27 -11.25 45.94
N VAL A 59 -22.92 -12.54 45.94
CA VAL A 59 -23.38 -13.51 46.95
C VAL A 59 -22.35 -13.83 48.04
N SER A 60 -21.08 -13.48 47.85
CA SER A 60 -19.99 -13.82 48.78
C SER A 60 -19.72 -12.68 49.78
N ASN A 61 -19.57 -13.02 51.06
CA ASN A 61 -19.06 -12.08 52.08
C ASN A 61 -17.53 -12.18 52.25
N LEU A 62 -16.86 -13.02 51.47
CA LEU A 62 -15.42 -13.27 51.55
C LEU A 62 -14.73 -12.97 50.22
N GLY A 63 -13.62 -12.24 50.27
CA GLY A 63 -12.75 -12.04 49.10
C GLY A 63 -13.34 -11.19 47.97
N VAL A 64 -14.42 -10.44 48.21
CA VAL A 64 -15.09 -9.59 47.20
C VAL A 64 -14.10 -8.66 46.49
N HIS A 65 -13.26 -7.94 47.25
CA HIS A 65 -12.24 -7.07 46.65
C HIS A 65 -11.26 -7.79 45.71
N GLU A 66 -10.90 -9.04 46.02
CA GLU A 66 -10.00 -9.82 45.15
C GLU A 66 -10.74 -10.27 43.88
N ILE A 67 -12.02 -10.67 44.01
CA ILE A 67 -12.88 -11.03 42.87
C ILE A 67 -13.06 -9.84 41.94
N GLU A 68 -13.44 -8.67 42.47
CA GLU A 68 -13.61 -7.43 41.73
C GLU A 68 -12.33 -7.02 41.00
N LYS A 69 -11.18 -7.13 41.67
CA LYS A 69 -9.88 -6.83 41.07
C LYS A 69 -9.59 -7.77 39.90
N ARG A 70 -9.78 -9.08 40.07
CA ARG A 70 -9.54 -10.06 38.99
C ARG A 70 -10.47 -9.87 37.80
N LEU A 71 -11.74 -9.55 38.04
CA LEU A 71 -12.70 -9.22 36.98
C LEU A 71 -12.27 -7.96 36.22
N LYS A 72 -11.87 -6.91 36.95
CA LYS A 72 -11.39 -5.67 36.35
C LYS A 72 -10.16 -5.92 35.46
N ASP A 73 -9.19 -6.70 35.96
CA ASP A 73 -7.98 -7.04 35.21
C ASP A 73 -8.31 -7.86 33.96
N LEU A 74 -9.21 -8.86 34.05
CA LEU A 74 -9.68 -9.65 32.92
C LEU A 74 -10.35 -8.77 31.85
N ASN A 75 -11.27 -7.89 32.28
CA ASN A 75 -12.00 -6.98 31.39
C ASN A 75 -11.05 -6.04 30.64
N GLN A 76 -10.10 -5.45 31.36
CA GLN A 76 -9.09 -4.59 30.77
C GLN A 76 -8.21 -5.36 29.78
N ASN A 77 -7.74 -6.56 30.17
CA ASN A 77 -6.90 -7.39 29.33
C ASN A 77 -7.60 -7.82 28.04
N TRP A 78 -8.88 -8.19 28.13
CA TRP A 78 -9.71 -8.57 26.99
C TRP A 78 -9.96 -7.38 26.05
N ALA A 79 -10.33 -6.21 26.59
CA ALA A 79 -10.53 -5.00 25.82
C ALA A 79 -9.26 -4.57 25.07
N GLU A 80 -8.10 -4.61 25.74
CA GLU A 80 -6.80 -4.34 25.12
C GLU A 80 -6.49 -5.32 24.00
N LEU A 81 -6.72 -6.62 24.20
CA LEU A 81 -6.48 -7.63 23.17
C LEU A 81 -7.32 -7.37 21.91
N LYS A 82 -8.61 -7.04 22.07
CA LYS A 82 -9.49 -6.67 20.96
C LYS A 82 -9.02 -5.39 20.24
N GLN A 83 -8.58 -4.38 21.00
CA GLN A 83 -8.04 -3.14 20.43
C GLN A 83 -6.74 -3.38 19.65
N MET A 84 -5.83 -4.22 20.18
CA MET A 84 -4.60 -4.61 19.49
C MET A 84 -4.92 -5.37 18.20
N ALA A 85 -5.88 -6.30 18.23
CA ALA A 85 -6.33 -7.03 17.06
C ALA A 85 -6.85 -6.07 15.97
N SER A 86 -7.81 -5.22 16.32
CA SER A 86 -8.39 -4.21 15.41
C SER A 86 -7.32 -3.29 14.82
N THR A 87 -6.40 -2.79 15.64
CA THR A 87 -5.31 -1.92 15.19
C THR A 87 -4.38 -2.64 14.22
N ARG A 88 -4.04 -3.91 14.48
CA ARG A 88 -3.22 -4.72 13.57
C ARG A 88 -3.95 -5.00 12.26
N GLY A 89 -5.24 -5.32 12.30
CA GLY A 89 -6.07 -5.53 11.12
C GLY A 89 -6.07 -4.31 10.20
N ARG A 90 -6.34 -3.12 10.78
CA ARG A 90 -6.28 -1.85 10.05
C ARG A 90 -4.92 -1.62 9.39
N LYS A 91 -3.80 -1.79 10.12
CA LYS A 91 -2.46 -1.62 9.55
C LYS A 91 -2.14 -2.64 8.44
N LEU A 92 -2.66 -3.86 8.51
CA LEU A 92 -2.51 -4.84 7.43
C LEU A 92 -3.31 -4.45 6.18
N ASP A 93 -4.49 -3.87 6.35
CA ASP A 93 -5.29 -3.34 5.24
C ASP A 93 -4.62 -2.10 4.60
N GLU A 94 -4.08 -1.20 5.42
CA GLU A 94 -3.27 -0.06 4.96
C GLU A 94 -2.03 -0.53 4.18
N SER A 95 -1.32 -1.56 4.67
CA SER A 95 -0.18 -2.14 3.95
C SER A 95 -0.60 -2.79 2.64
N LEU A 96 -1.79 -3.39 2.56
CA LEU A 96 -2.29 -3.95 1.30
C LEU A 96 -2.52 -2.85 0.27
N ALA A 97 -3.19 -1.78 0.67
CA ALA A 97 -3.45 -0.64 -0.20
C ALA A 97 -2.13 0.01 -0.67
N TYR A 98 -1.15 0.15 0.23
CA TYR A 98 0.19 0.63 -0.10
C TYR A 98 0.90 -0.27 -1.12
N GLN A 99 0.89 -1.59 -0.94
CA GLN A 99 1.54 -2.51 -1.87
C GLN A 99 0.84 -2.56 -3.24
N GLN A 100 -0.48 -2.37 -3.30
CA GLN A 100 -1.22 -2.23 -4.56
C GLN A 100 -0.86 -0.95 -5.30
N PHE A 101 -0.71 0.17 -4.56
CA PHE A 101 -0.21 1.43 -5.10
C PHE A 101 1.22 1.26 -5.65
N LEU A 102 2.11 0.66 -4.86
CA LEU A 102 3.51 0.48 -5.24
C LEU A 102 3.67 -0.37 -6.51
N ALA A 103 2.89 -1.45 -6.64
CA ALA A 103 2.90 -2.27 -7.86
C ALA A 103 2.54 -1.46 -9.12
N LYS A 104 1.57 -0.56 -9.03
CA LYS A 104 1.20 0.34 -10.14
C LYS A 104 2.30 1.36 -10.45
N VAL A 105 2.93 1.91 -9.41
CA VAL A 105 4.09 2.82 -9.60
C VAL A 105 5.21 2.09 -10.33
N GLU A 106 5.55 0.87 -9.91
CA GLU A 106 6.63 0.08 -10.50
C GLU A 106 6.35 -0.29 -11.96
N GLU A 107 5.10 -0.60 -12.31
CA GLU A 107 4.66 -0.85 -13.68
C GLU A 107 4.91 0.37 -14.59
N GLU A 108 4.46 1.56 -14.15
CA GLU A 108 4.66 2.80 -14.91
C GLU A 108 6.14 3.21 -14.94
N GLU A 109 6.89 3.07 -13.84
CA GLU A 109 8.32 3.36 -13.82
C GLU A 109 9.13 2.46 -14.77
N ALA A 110 8.75 1.18 -14.89
CA ALA A 110 9.38 0.25 -15.81
C ALA A 110 9.15 0.69 -17.27
N TRP A 111 7.90 1.03 -17.61
CA TRP A 111 7.57 1.55 -18.93
C TRP A 111 8.31 2.86 -19.23
N ILE A 112 8.32 3.81 -18.29
CA ILE A 112 9.02 5.09 -18.46
C ILE A 112 10.52 4.84 -18.72
N SER A 113 11.15 3.96 -17.93
CA SER A 113 12.57 3.65 -18.05
C SER A 113 12.90 3.03 -19.41
N GLU A 114 12.07 2.10 -19.90
CA GLU A 114 12.20 1.52 -21.23
C GLU A 114 12.13 2.60 -22.32
N LYS A 115 11.14 3.51 -22.24
CA LYS A 115 10.99 4.57 -23.25
C LYS A 115 12.08 5.63 -23.18
N GLN A 116 12.60 5.95 -22.00
CA GLN A 116 13.75 6.83 -21.85
C GLN A 116 14.99 6.26 -22.57
N GLN A 117 15.24 4.95 -22.44
CA GLN A 117 16.33 4.28 -23.17
C GLN A 117 16.13 4.33 -24.69
N LEU A 118 14.91 4.06 -25.18
CA LEU A 118 14.61 4.11 -26.61
C LEU A 118 14.77 5.51 -27.21
N LEU A 119 14.32 6.56 -26.51
CA LEU A 119 14.43 7.94 -26.98
C LEU A 119 15.87 8.47 -26.94
N GLY A 120 16.74 7.89 -26.10
CA GLY A 120 18.15 8.22 -25.99
C GLY A 120 18.99 7.83 -27.21
N VAL A 121 18.46 7.01 -28.13
CA VAL A 121 19.16 6.63 -29.37
C VAL A 121 19.08 7.80 -30.36
N GLU A 122 20.21 8.45 -30.65
CA GLU A 122 20.31 9.56 -31.60
C GLU A 122 20.29 9.09 -33.07
N ASP A 123 19.15 8.57 -33.52
CA ASP A 123 18.84 8.31 -34.93
C ASP A 123 17.71 9.24 -35.40
N TYR A 124 18.01 10.02 -36.44
CA TYR A 124 17.11 11.01 -37.02
C TYR A 124 16.80 10.75 -38.52
N GLY A 125 17.36 9.69 -39.11
CA GLY A 125 17.21 9.35 -40.53
C GLY A 125 18.12 10.15 -41.46
N ASP A 126 18.55 9.53 -42.55
CA ASP A 126 19.46 10.09 -43.57
C ASP A 126 18.75 10.43 -44.90
N THR A 127 17.49 10.05 -45.03
CA THR A 127 16.65 10.30 -46.22
C THR A 127 15.29 10.82 -45.82
N MET A 128 14.62 11.52 -46.75
CA MET A 128 13.25 12.04 -46.54
C MET A 128 12.29 10.93 -46.09
N ALA A 129 12.36 9.75 -46.71
CA ALA A 129 11.52 8.62 -46.35
C ALA A 129 11.82 8.11 -44.92
N ALA A 130 13.10 8.05 -44.53
CA ALA A 130 13.50 7.60 -43.20
C ALA A 130 13.01 8.56 -42.09
N VAL A 131 13.24 9.87 -42.23
CA VAL A 131 12.82 10.86 -41.23
C VAL A 131 11.29 10.93 -41.08
N GLN A 132 10.54 10.83 -42.19
CA GLN A 132 9.08 10.76 -42.15
C GLN A 132 8.58 9.48 -41.45
N GLY A 133 9.25 8.35 -41.68
CA GLY A 133 8.98 7.11 -40.95
C GLY A 133 9.25 7.23 -39.44
N LEU A 134 10.32 7.91 -39.05
CA LEU A 134 10.67 8.18 -37.65
C LEU A 134 9.68 9.14 -36.98
N LEU A 135 9.24 10.20 -37.67
CA LEU A 135 8.19 11.11 -37.19
C LEU A 135 6.89 10.36 -36.93
N LYS A 136 6.44 9.51 -37.87
CA LYS A 136 5.24 8.70 -37.69
C LYS A 136 5.34 7.75 -36.48
N LYS A 137 6.52 7.13 -36.26
CA LYS A 137 6.77 6.31 -35.06
C LYS A 137 6.73 7.17 -33.78
N HIS A 138 7.22 8.41 -33.84
CA HIS A 138 7.20 9.32 -32.71
C HIS A 138 5.78 9.78 -32.35
N ASP A 139 4.93 10.07 -33.35
CA ASP A 139 3.52 10.42 -33.11
C ASP A 139 2.74 9.27 -32.45
N ALA A 140 3.04 8.01 -32.84
CA ALA A 140 2.50 6.83 -32.18
C ALA A 140 2.96 6.75 -30.71
N PHE A 141 4.24 6.98 -30.44
CA PHE A 141 4.76 7.07 -29.08
C PHE A 141 4.08 8.18 -28.26
N GLU A 142 3.85 9.36 -28.82
CA GLU A 142 3.18 10.46 -28.11
C GLU A 142 1.74 10.10 -27.72
N THR A 143 1.05 9.33 -28.56
CA THR A 143 -0.29 8.80 -28.26
C THR A 143 -0.25 7.87 -27.05
N ASP A 144 0.69 6.91 -27.05
CA ASP A 144 0.89 6.00 -25.92
C ASP A 144 1.29 6.77 -24.65
N PHE A 145 2.19 7.75 -24.81
CA PHE A 145 2.69 8.58 -23.70
C PHE A 145 1.58 9.34 -23.01
N GLN A 146 0.58 9.84 -23.75
CA GLN A 146 -0.57 10.50 -23.14
C GLN A 146 -1.37 9.53 -22.24
N ALA A 147 -1.60 8.30 -22.70
CA ALA A 147 -2.31 7.29 -21.88
C ALA A 147 -1.53 6.91 -20.61
N HIS A 148 -0.20 6.83 -20.68
CA HIS A 148 0.65 6.59 -19.51
C HIS A 148 0.69 7.79 -18.55
N ARG A 149 0.68 9.01 -19.07
CA ARG A 149 0.55 10.24 -18.26
C ARG A 149 -0.75 10.25 -17.47
N ASP A 150 -1.86 9.88 -18.10
CA ASP A 150 -3.16 9.81 -17.41
C ASP A 150 -3.13 8.76 -16.30
N ARG A 151 -2.53 7.58 -16.53
CA ARG A 151 -2.33 6.57 -15.48
C ARG A 151 -1.44 7.05 -14.33
N CYS A 152 -0.37 7.78 -14.63
CA CYS A 152 0.47 8.37 -13.58
C CYS A 152 -0.31 9.36 -12.72
N ASN A 153 -1.17 10.19 -13.32
CA ASN A 153 -2.06 11.10 -12.59
C ASN A 153 -3.03 10.34 -11.68
N ASP A 154 -3.64 9.26 -12.17
CA ASP A 154 -4.52 8.40 -11.36
C ASP A 154 -3.77 7.75 -10.18
N ILE A 155 -2.52 7.34 -10.40
CA ILE A 155 -1.65 6.77 -9.35
C ILE A 155 -1.31 7.84 -8.31
N GLU A 156 -0.99 9.07 -8.72
CA GLU A 156 -0.76 10.18 -7.79
C GLU A 156 -2.00 10.51 -6.96
N GLU A 157 -3.19 10.52 -7.58
CA GLU A 157 -4.44 10.74 -6.85
C GLU A 157 -4.74 9.59 -5.87
N ALA A 158 -4.48 8.34 -6.26
CA ALA A 158 -4.56 7.20 -5.35
C ALA A 158 -3.56 7.35 -4.19
N GLY A 159 -2.33 7.80 -4.47
CA GLY A 159 -1.32 8.08 -3.45
C GLY A 159 -1.76 9.16 -2.46
N ARG A 160 -2.30 10.28 -2.95
CA ARG A 160 -2.87 11.35 -2.09
C ARG A 160 -3.97 10.82 -1.19
N ARG A 161 -4.90 10.00 -1.71
CA ARG A 161 -5.95 9.38 -0.91
C ARG A 161 -5.39 8.51 0.22
N LEU A 162 -4.35 7.72 -0.03
CA LEU A 162 -3.70 6.93 1.02
C LEU A 162 -3.13 7.82 2.13
N VAL A 163 -2.56 8.97 1.78
CA VAL A 163 -2.03 9.94 2.75
C VAL A 163 -3.17 10.58 3.56
N ASP A 164 -4.24 11.01 2.88
CA ASP A 164 -5.42 11.63 3.51
C ASP A 164 -6.14 10.66 4.46
N GLU A 165 -6.15 9.36 4.14
CA GLU A 165 -6.68 8.29 4.99
C GLU A 165 -5.75 7.94 6.17
N GLY A 166 -4.58 8.56 6.28
CA GLY A 166 -3.64 8.36 7.38
C GLY A 166 -2.88 7.03 7.32
N ASN A 167 -2.61 6.52 6.11
CA ASN A 167 -1.84 5.29 5.93
C ASN A 167 -0.46 5.41 6.60
N HIS A 168 -0.05 4.38 7.35
CA HIS A 168 1.25 4.39 8.04
C HIS A 168 2.49 4.42 7.11
N HIS A 169 2.32 4.29 5.79
CA HIS A 169 3.37 4.50 4.77
C HIS A 169 3.31 5.88 4.09
N SER A 170 2.60 6.86 4.64
CA SER A 170 2.36 8.17 4.00
C SER A 170 3.62 8.85 3.46
N GLU A 171 4.71 8.86 4.23
CA GLU A 171 5.98 9.46 3.78
C GLU A 171 6.55 8.76 2.54
N ALA A 172 6.54 7.42 2.54
CA ALA A 172 6.99 6.63 1.40
C ALA A 172 6.09 6.85 0.17
N VAL A 173 4.77 6.94 0.36
CA VAL A 173 3.82 7.23 -0.73
C VAL A 173 4.15 8.57 -1.39
N LEU A 174 4.32 9.64 -0.60
CA LEU A 174 4.68 10.96 -1.11
C LEU A 174 6.00 10.94 -1.89
N GLN A 175 7.01 10.25 -1.36
CA GLN A 175 8.31 10.10 -2.03
C GLN A 175 8.16 9.37 -3.37
N ARG A 176 7.39 8.29 -3.43
CA ARG A 176 7.18 7.52 -4.67
C ARG A 176 6.38 8.30 -5.70
N CYS A 177 5.36 9.06 -5.29
CA CYS A 177 4.66 9.99 -6.19
C CYS A 177 5.64 11.00 -6.80
N ALA A 178 6.42 11.71 -5.99
CA ALA A 178 7.38 12.70 -6.48
C ALA A 178 8.43 12.11 -7.44
N GLN A 179 8.90 10.88 -7.18
CA GLN A 179 9.81 10.16 -8.06
C GLN A 179 9.17 9.81 -9.40
N LEU A 180 7.92 9.32 -9.39
CA LEU A 180 7.18 9.02 -10.61
C LEU A 180 6.97 10.28 -11.46
N THR A 181 6.54 11.39 -10.85
CA THR A 181 6.37 12.68 -11.52
C THR A 181 7.66 13.14 -12.21
N SER A 182 8.77 13.14 -11.47
CA SER A 182 10.11 13.53 -12.00
C SER A 182 10.55 12.68 -13.19
N LYS A 183 10.33 11.36 -13.13
CA LYS A 183 10.64 10.45 -14.24
C LYS A 183 9.77 10.73 -15.47
N LEU A 184 8.49 11.00 -15.27
CA LEU A 184 7.55 11.32 -16.34
C LEU A 184 7.90 12.66 -17.01
N GLU A 185 8.27 13.68 -16.23
CA GLU A 185 8.75 14.98 -16.73
C GLU A 185 10.03 14.84 -17.54
N THR A 186 10.97 14.02 -17.07
CA THR A 186 12.21 13.71 -17.79
C THR A 186 11.91 13.04 -19.14
N LEU A 187 10.98 12.07 -19.18
CA LEU A 187 10.58 11.42 -20.41
C LEU A 187 9.90 12.41 -21.38
N ALA A 188 9.05 13.29 -20.87
CA ALA A 188 8.42 14.35 -21.66
C ALA A 188 9.45 15.27 -22.32
N ALA A 189 10.48 15.68 -21.57
CA ALA A 189 11.55 16.54 -22.08
C ALA A 189 12.38 15.84 -23.18
N LEU A 190 12.69 14.55 -23.00
CA LEU A 190 13.38 13.74 -24.02
C LEU A 190 12.54 13.61 -25.29
N ALA A 191 11.24 13.34 -25.15
CA ALA A 191 10.31 13.25 -26.27
C ALA A 191 10.27 14.55 -27.07
N ALA A 192 10.08 15.69 -26.39
CA ALA A 192 10.04 17.00 -27.01
C ALA A 192 11.34 17.33 -27.77
N ARG A 193 12.50 17.05 -27.15
CA ARG A 193 13.81 17.25 -27.80
C ARG A 193 13.95 16.37 -29.04
N ARG A 194 13.55 15.10 -28.98
CA ARG A 194 13.62 14.18 -30.12
C ARG A 194 12.74 14.67 -31.28
N LYS A 195 11.50 15.09 -30.98
CA LYS A 195 10.57 15.63 -31.97
C LYS A 195 11.15 16.84 -32.69
N ALA A 196 11.70 17.80 -31.94
CA ALA A 196 12.35 18.98 -32.51
C ALA A 196 13.49 18.59 -33.48
N ARG A 197 14.35 17.65 -33.08
CA ARG A 197 15.45 17.17 -33.95
C ARG A 197 14.97 16.47 -35.22
N LEU A 198 13.90 15.67 -35.14
CA LEU A 198 13.31 15.02 -36.30
C LEU A 198 12.69 16.03 -37.27
N ILE A 199 12.02 17.06 -36.75
CA ILE A 199 11.44 18.15 -37.55
C ILE A 199 12.55 18.95 -38.24
N ASP A 200 13.59 19.35 -37.50
CA ASP A 200 14.74 20.08 -38.05
C ASP A 200 15.43 19.28 -39.16
N ASN A 201 15.67 17.98 -38.94
CA ASN A 201 16.27 17.12 -39.96
C ASN A 201 15.36 16.94 -41.18
N SER A 202 14.05 16.82 -40.96
CA SER A 202 13.09 16.78 -42.07
C SER A 202 13.11 18.06 -42.90
N ALA A 203 13.24 19.23 -42.26
CA ALA A 203 13.35 20.50 -42.98
C ALA A 203 14.67 20.59 -43.77
N TYR A 204 15.78 20.12 -43.19
CA TYR A 204 17.08 20.08 -43.87
C TYR A 204 17.05 19.20 -45.12
N LEU A 205 16.47 18.01 -45.05
CA LEU A 205 16.39 17.07 -46.18
C LEU A 205 15.39 17.50 -47.29
N GLN A 206 14.57 18.54 -47.05
CA GLN A 206 13.67 19.12 -48.05
C GLN A 206 14.33 20.17 -48.95
N PHE A 207 15.45 20.76 -48.50
CA PHE A 207 16.24 21.74 -49.25
C PHE A 207 17.24 21.04 -50.18
#